data_AF-A0A967WDS0-F1
#
_entry.id   AF-A0A967WDS0-F1
#
_cell.length_a   1.000
_cell.length_b   1.000
_cell.length_c   1.000
_cell.angle_alpha   90.00
_cell.angle_beta   90.00
_cell.angle_gamma   90.00
#
_symmetry.space_group_name_H-M   'P 1'
#
loop_
_entity.id
_entity.type
_entity.pdbx_description
1 polymer ?
#
loop_
_entity_poly.entity_id
_entity_poly.type
_entity_poly.pdbx_seq_one_letter_code
_entity_poly.pdbx_strand_id
1 'polypeptide(L)'
;ITSADFAFTYEMIMDEGNTVSSQYPYYTLASLETPDDQTVIMKFEEPFTPWMATFWTGIMPKHVLEPAYAAEGTIDEAEWNLAPT
;
A
#
# COMPACT_ATOMS: atom_id res chain seq x y z
N ILE A 1 -9.45 1.02 10.06
CA ILE A 1 -8.06 1.04 9.62
C ILE A 1 -7.24 0.14 10.54
N THR A 2 -6.46 -0.76 9.96
CA THR A 2 -5.55 -1.67 10.65
C THR A 2 -4.22 -1.71 9.90
N SER A 3 -3.19 -2.33 10.48
CA SER A 3 -1.92 -2.59 9.81
C SER A 3 -2.08 -3.35 8.48
N ALA A 4 -3.12 -4.18 8.34
CA ALA A 4 -3.42 -4.88 7.08
C ALA A 4 -3.76 -3.92 5.92
N ASP A 5 -4.33 -2.75 6.20
CA ASP A 5 -4.56 -1.73 5.17
C ASP A 5 -3.24 -1.11 4.67
N PHE A 6 -2.22 -1.01 5.54
CA PHE A 6 -0.88 -0.54 5.17
C PHE A 6 -0.13 -1.58 4.33
N ALA A 7 -0.20 -2.86 4.72
CA ALA A 7 0.37 -3.95 3.92
C ALA A 7 -0.26 -4.01 2.53
N PHE A 8 -1.59 -4.00 2.47
CA PHE A 8 -2.31 -3.95 1.21
C PHE A 8 -1.96 -2.71 0.38
N THR A 9 -1.82 -1.54 1.01
CA THR A 9 -1.39 -0.31 0.33
C THR A 9 -0.02 -0.48 -0.31
N TYR A 10 0.94 -1.05 0.41
CA TYR A 10 2.28 -1.33 -0.10
C TYR A 10 2.21 -2.32 -1.28
N GLU A 11 1.48 -3.43 -1.13
CA GLU A 11 1.32 -4.44 -2.18
C GLU A 11 0.77 -3.83 -3.46
N MET A 12 -0.32 -3.07 -3.39
CA MET A 12 -0.93 -2.46 -4.58
C MET A 12 -0.03 -1.42 -5.26
N ILE A 13 0.80 -0.69 -4.50
CA ILE A 13 1.77 0.25 -5.07
C ILE A 13 2.91 -0.49 -5.77
N MET A 14 3.35 -1.63 -5.22
CA MET A 14 4.50 -2.38 -5.74
C MET A 14 4.11 -3.40 -6.83
N ASP A 15 2.84 -3.74 -6.95
CA ASP A 15 2.33 -4.69 -7.95
C ASP A 15 2.39 -4.13 -9.38
N GLU A 16 2.96 -4.89 -10.30
CA GLU A 16 3.07 -4.53 -11.73
C GLU A 16 1.71 -4.55 -12.46
N GLY A 17 0.69 -5.20 -11.89
CA GLY A 17 -0.68 -5.24 -12.40
C GLY A 17 -1.45 -3.94 -12.20
N ASN A 18 -0.98 -3.02 -11.36
CA ASN A 18 -1.59 -1.71 -11.15
C ASN A 18 -0.83 -0.62 -11.91
N THR A 19 -1.55 0.35 -12.47
CA THR A 19 -0.96 1.47 -13.19
C THR A 19 -0.49 2.56 -12.23
N VAL A 20 0.62 2.29 -11.54
CA VAL A 20 1.19 3.20 -10.54
C VAL A 20 2.17 4.18 -11.18
N SER A 21 1.89 5.49 -11.05
CA SER A 21 2.74 6.55 -11.65
C SER A 21 4.17 6.60 -11.09
N SER A 22 4.36 6.18 -9.84
CA SER A 22 5.66 6.11 -9.17
C SER A 22 5.60 5.16 -7.98
N GLN A 23 6.55 4.22 -7.92
CA GLN A 23 6.77 3.37 -6.75
C GLN A 23 7.67 4.02 -5.70
N TYR A 24 8.28 5.18 -5.97
CA TYR A 24 8.99 5.95 -4.94
C TYR A 24 7.99 6.46 -3.89
N PRO A 25 8.28 6.36 -2.59
CA PRO A 25 9.51 5.82 -1.97
C PRO A 25 9.43 4.33 -1.58
N TYR A 26 8.34 3.63 -1.87
CA TYR A 26 8.05 2.28 -1.37
C TYR A 26 9.09 1.23 -1.77
N TYR A 27 9.73 1.36 -2.93
CA TYR A 27 10.84 0.47 -3.33
C TYR A 27 12.06 0.53 -2.40
N THR A 28 12.18 1.55 -1.54
CA THR A 28 13.30 1.68 -0.58
C THR A 28 13.16 0.77 0.65
N LEU A 29 11.99 0.15 0.84
CA LEU A 29 11.77 -0.80 1.93
C LEU A 29 12.40 -2.16 1.61
N ALA A 30 13.22 -2.65 2.54
CA ALA A 30 13.70 -4.02 2.57
C ALA A 30 12.60 -5.00 3.00
N SER A 31 11.75 -4.58 3.96
CA SER A 31 10.58 -5.33 4.39
C SER A 31 9.53 -4.42 5.04
N LEU A 32 8.28 -4.89 4.98
CA LEU A 32 7.15 -4.33 5.71
C LEU A 32 6.48 -5.49 6.48
N GLU A 33 6.34 -5.34 7.79
CA GLU A 33 5.73 -6.36 8.64
C GLU A 33 4.57 -5.77 9.45
N THR A 34 3.54 -6.58 9.69
CA THR A 34 2.32 -6.21 10.41
C THR A 34 2.04 -7.23 11.52
N PRO A 35 2.81 -7.23 12.63
CA PRO A 35 2.75 -8.30 13.63
C PRO A 35 1.42 -8.35 14.41
N ASP A 36 0.68 -7.25 14.41
CA ASP A 36 -0.66 -7.12 14.99
C ASP A 36 -1.45 -6.02 14.26
N ASP A 37 -2.74 -5.86 14.60
CA ASP A 37 -3.67 -4.96 13.93
C ASP A 37 -3.29 -3.46 14.01
N GLN A 38 -2.41 -3.07 14.94
CA GLN A 38 -2.08 -1.66 15.19
C GLN A 38 -0.59 -1.33 15.03
N THR A 39 0.20 -2.28 14.53
CA THR A 39 1.65 -2.12 14.37
C THR A 39 2.07 -2.36 12.94
N VAL A 40 2.83 -1.41 12.38
CA VAL A 40 3.53 -1.53 11.09
C VAL A 40 5.01 -1.34 11.35
N ILE A 41 5.82 -2.32 10.96
CA ILE A 41 7.28 -2.27 11.05
C ILE A 41 7.83 -2.08 9.64
N MET A 42 8.52 -0.97 9.42
CA MET A 42 9.19 -0.64 8.17
C MET A 42 10.69 -0.82 8.33
N LYS A 43 11.28 -1.69 7.51
CA LYS A 43 12.73 -1.87 7.46
C LYS A 43 13.27 -1.30 6.16
N PHE A 44 14.28 -0.46 6.26
CA PHE A 44 14.99 0.11 5.11
C PHE A 44 16.35 -0.56 4.95
N GLU A 45 16.82 -0.71 3.71
CA GLU A 45 18.18 -1.21 3.44
C GLU A 45 19.24 -0.21 3.88
N GLU A 46 18.96 1.08 3.71
CA GLU A 46 19.84 2.19 4.03
C GLU A 46 19.06 3.27 4.82
N PRO A 47 19.75 4.15 5.58
CA PRO A 47 19.09 5.25 6.28
C PRO A 47 18.28 6.15 5.33
N PHE A 48 16.95 6.19 5.52
CA PHE A 48 16.05 6.99 4.69
C PHE A 48 15.38 8.08 5.52
N THR A 49 16.07 9.22 5.69
CA THR A 49 15.60 10.36 6.49
C THR A 49 14.19 10.88 6.16
N PRO A 50 13.74 10.97 4.88
CA PRO A 50 12.47 11.60 4.59
C PRO A 50 11.25 10.69 4.78
N TRP A 51 11.41 9.47 5.31
CA TRP A 51 10.36 8.45 5.36
C TRP A 51 9.02 8.94 5.92
N MET A 52 9.04 9.72 7.01
CA MET A 52 7.81 10.21 7.65
C MET A 52 6.98 11.14 6.76
N ALA A 53 7.64 11.88 5.87
CA ALA A 53 6.99 12.87 5.02
C ALA A 53 6.57 12.31 3.66
N THR A 54 7.13 11.17 3.24
CA THR A 54 6.96 10.63 1.88
C THR A 54 6.15 9.35 1.81
N PHE A 55 6.02 8.61 2.91
CA PHE A 55 5.17 7.42 2.98
C PHE A 55 3.75 7.78 3.43
N TRP A 56 2.80 6.88 3.13
CA TRP A 56 1.45 6.87 3.71
C TRP A 56 0.64 8.16 3.46
N THR A 57 0.86 8.80 2.32
CA THR A 57 0.07 9.96 1.85
C THR A 57 -1.39 9.60 1.60
N GLY A 58 -1.69 8.32 1.43
CA GLY A 58 -3.01 7.71 1.48
C GLY A 58 -2.90 6.26 1.93
N ILE A 59 -3.98 5.73 2.51
CA ILE A 59 -4.10 4.32 2.91
C ILE A 59 -5.33 3.74 2.23
N MET A 60 -5.12 2.65 1.50
CA MET A 60 -6.16 1.95 0.76
C MET A 60 -6.88 0.95 1.68
N PRO A 61 -8.23 1.00 1.78
CA PRO A 61 -8.99 0.10 2.62
C PRO A 61 -8.99 -1.31 2.01
N LYS A 62 -8.24 -2.22 2.63
CA LYS A 62 -8.08 -3.60 2.14
C LYS A 62 -9.42 -4.28 1.94
N HIS A 63 -10.30 -4.21 2.94
CA HIS A 63 -11.60 -4.88 2.92
C HIS A 63 -12.55 -4.40 1.81
N VAL A 64 -12.29 -3.25 1.18
CA VAL A 64 -13.07 -2.73 0.05
C VAL A 64 -12.43 -3.11 -1.28
N LEU A 65 -11.10 -3.00 -1.38
CA LEU A 65 -10.38 -3.12 -2.65
C LEU A 65 -9.84 -4.53 -2.93
N GLU A 66 -9.57 -5.35 -1.91
CA GLU A 66 -9.10 -6.73 -2.09
C GLU A 66 -10.05 -7.59 -2.94
N PRO A 67 -11.40 -7.50 -2.81
CA PRO A 67 -12.29 -8.24 -3.70
C PRO A 67 -12.17 -7.85 -5.18
N ALA A 68 -11.96 -6.56 -5.48
CA ALA A 68 -11.78 -6.08 -6.84
C ALA A 68 -10.45 -6.58 -7.42
N TYR A 69 -9.37 -6.45 -6.64
CA TYR A 69 -8.06 -6.97 -7.02
C TYR A 69 -8.09 -8.49 -7.25
N ALA A 70 -8.74 -9.25 -6.37
CA ALA A 70 -8.85 -10.71 -6.52
C ALA A 70 -9.63 -11.14 -7.77
N ALA A 71 -10.57 -10.32 -8.25
CA ALA A 71 -11.37 -10.59 -9.44
C ALA A 71 -10.62 -10.25 -10.74
N GLU A 72 -9.95 -9.10 -10.78
CA GLU A 72 -9.42 -8.52 -12.02
C GLU A 72 -7.88 -8.53 -12.11
N GLY A 73 -7.19 -8.84 -11.01
CA GLY A 73 -5.72 -8.77 -10.92
C GLY A 73 -5.16 -7.34 -10.85
N THR A 74 -6.05 -6.35 -10.74
CA THR A 74 -5.72 -4.92 -10.65
C THR A 74 -6.84 -4.19 -9.91
N ILE A 75 -6.53 -3.04 -9.31
CA ILE A 75 -7.52 -2.14 -8.71
C ILE A 75 -7.82 -0.91 -9.57
N ASP A 76 -7.22 -0.77 -10.76
CA ASP A 76 -7.29 0.46 -11.56
C ASP A 76 -8.74 0.92 -11.83
N GLU A 77 -9.63 -0.04 -12.14
CA GLU A 77 -11.04 0.20 -12.48
C GLU A 77 -12.00 -0.01 -11.29
N ALA A 78 -11.49 -0.12 -10.05
CA ALA A 78 -12.34 -0.29 -8.88
C ALA A 78 -13.27 0.92 -8.69
N GLU A 79 -14.58 0.69 -8.51
CA GLU A 79 -15.57 1.77 -8.33
C GLU A 79 -15.21 2.73 -7.19
N TRP A 80 -14.55 2.22 -6.13
CA TRP A 80 -14.07 3.02 -5.00
C TRP A 80 -13.10 4.13 -5.42
N ASN A 81 -12.31 3.96 -6.49
CA ASN A 81 -11.39 4.99 -6.98
C ASN A 81 -12.11 6.25 -7.47
N LEU A 82 -13.35 6.11 -7.95
CA LEU A 82 -14.18 7.22 -8.43
C LEU A 82 -15.03 7.85 -7.32
N ALA A 83 -15.34 7.08 -6.28
CA ALA A 83 -16.13 7.54 -5.14
C ALA A 83 -15.65 6.91 -3.81
N PRO A 84 -14.52 7.39 -3.25
CA PRO A 84 -14.02 6.90 -1.97
C PRO A 84 -15.04 7.13 -0.85
N THR A 85 -15.22 6.15 0.02
CA THR A 85 -16.12 6.18 1.19
C THR A 85 -15.39 5.97 2.50
#